data_AF-A0A378AEE3-F1
#
_entry.id   AF-A0A378AEE3-F1
#
_cell.length_a   1.000
_cell.length_b   1.000
_cell.length_c   1.000
_cell.angle_alpha   90.00
_cell.angle_beta   90.00
_cell.angle_gamma   90.00
#
_symmetry.space_group_name_H-M   'P 1'
#
loop_
_entity.id
_entity.type
_entity.pdbx_description
1 polymer ?
#
loop_
_entity_poly.entity_id
_entity_poly.type
_entity_poly.pdbx_seq_one_letter_code
_entity_poly.pdbx_strand_id
1 'polypeptide(L)'
;MANKTDGIDVDQAMADFWSLGLGDIYPIAASHGRGVTSLLEQALLPWVDEVNPQEEVDEDAEYWAKFEAEQNGEAEEEPEDDFNPQDLPIKLAIVGRPNVGKSTLTNRILGEDRVVVYDMPGTTRDSIYIPMQRDEREYVLIDTAGVRKRGKITDVVEKFSVIKTLQAIEDANVVLLVIDAREGISDQDLSLLGFILNSGRSLVIVVNKWDGLSQEVKEQVKETLDYRLGFIDFARVHFISALHGSGVGNLFESVREAYDSATRRVSTAMLTRIMNMAAEDHQPPLVRGRRVKLKYAHAGGYNPPIVVIHGNQVKDLPDSYKRYLMNYFRKSLDVMGTPIRIQFKEGENPFANKRNTLTPNQMRKRKRLIKHIKKSK
;
A
#
# COMPACT_ATOMS: atom_id res chain seq x y z
N MET A 1 -18.48 -20.54 26.41
CA MET A 1 -18.80 -20.62 24.96
C MET A 1 -18.86 -22.09 24.54
N ALA A 2 -19.88 -22.47 23.78
CA ALA A 2 -20.00 -23.79 23.14
C ALA A 2 -19.89 -23.62 21.63
N ASN A 3 -18.91 -24.27 20.99
CA ASN A 3 -18.67 -24.15 19.55
C ASN A 3 -19.25 -25.35 18.78
N LYS A 4 -19.49 -25.19 17.48
CA LYS A 4 -20.06 -26.19 16.55
C LYS A 4 -21.51 -26.54 16.86
N THR A 5 -22.33 -25.56 17.21
CA THR A 5 -23.78 -25.73 17.35
C THR A 5 -24.50 -25.80 15.99
N ASP A 6 -23.83 -26.34 14.98
CA ASP A 6 -24.29 -26.39 13.60
C ASP A 6 -25.31 -27.53 13.44
N GLY A 7 -26.58 -27.20 13.13
CA GLY A 7 -27.59 -28.20 12.79
C GLY A 7 -28.12 -29.05 13.95
N ILE A 8 -27.85 -28.65 15.19
CA ILE A 8 -28.39 -29.26 16.42
C ILE A 8 -29.28 -28.23 17.11
N ASP A 9 -30.30 -28.68 17.84
CA ASP A 9 -31.10 -27.81 18.70
C ASP A 9 -30.19 -27.17 19.77
N VAL A 10 -30.19 -25.84 19.82
CA VAL A 10 -29.34 -25.05 20.71
C VAL A 10 -29.65 -25.41 22.15
N ASP A 11 -30.91 -25.58 22.54
CA ASP A 11 -31.26 -25.86 23.94
C ASP A 11 -30.73 -27.22 24.38
N GLN A 12 -30.74 -28.20 23.47
CA GLN A 12 -30.21 -29.53 23.72
C GLN A 12 -28.68 -29.55 23.77
N ALA A 13 -28.01 -28.83 22.86
CA ALA A 13 -26.55 -28.73 22.83
C ALA A 13 -26.01 -28.03 24.09
N MET A 14 -26.80 -27.16 24.71
CA MET A 14 -26.41 -26.35 25.86
C MET A 14 -26.71 -27.02 27.21
N ALA A 15 -27.65 -27.97 27.26
CA ALA A 15 -28.10 -28.64 28.48
C ALA A 15 -26.96 -29.23 29.32
N ASP A 16 -26.03 -29.95 28.68
CA ASP A 16 -24.91 -30.60 29.37
C ASP A 16 -23.92 -29.60 29.96
N PHE A 17 -23.79 -28.41 29.35
CA PHE A 17 -22.81 -27.42 29.76
C PHE A 17 -23.27 -26.60 30.98
N TRP A 18 -24.56 -26.52 31.27
CA TRP A 18 -25.08 -25.88 32.49
C TRP A 18 -24.54 -26.53 33.77
N SER A 19 -24.23 -27.84 33.71
CA SER A 19 -23.64 -28.57 34.83
C SER A 19 -22.24 -28.08 35.24
N LEU A 20 -21.55 -27.33 34.36
CA LEU A 20 -20.20 -26.82 34.62
C LEU A 20 -20.16 -25.60 35.53
N GLY A 21 -21.30 -24.94 35.79
CA GLY A 21 -21.39 -23.79 36.69
C GLY A 21 -20.62 -22.55 36.23
N LEU A 22 -20.32 -22.43 34.93
CA LEU A 22 -19.51 -21.36 34.34
C LEU A 22 -20.32 -20.11 33.93
N GLY A 23 -21.55 -19.96 34.44
CA GLY A 23 -22.45 -18.87 34.06
C GLY A 23 -23.11 -19.09 32.70
N ASP A 24 -23.53 -18.00 32.05
CA ASP A 24 -24.18 -18.04 30.74
C ASP A 24 -23.23 -18.54 29.66
N ILE A 25 -23.70 -19.53 28.89
CA ILE A 25 -22.88 -20.20 27.90
C ILE A 25 -23.37 -19.79 26.52
N TYR A 26 -22.47 -19.21 25.74
CA TYR A 26 -22.79 -18.69 24.41
C TYR A 26 -22.62 -19.76 23.32
N PRO A 27 -23.69 -20.14 22.60
CA PRO A 27 -23.62 -21.07 21.47
C PRO A 27 -23.07 -20.35 20.23
N ILE A 28 -22.03 -20.92 19.61
CA ILE A 28 -21.47 -20.40 18.37
C ILE A 28 -21.23 -21.49 17.32
N ALA A 29 -21.28 -21.03 16.08
CA ALA A 29 -21.05 -21.78 14.86
C ALA A 29 -19.95 -21.08 14.05
N ALA A 30 -18.69 -21.24 14.48
CA ALA A 30 -17.56 -20.47 13.92
C ALA A 30 -17.37 -20.71 12.41
N SER A 31 -17.66 -21.92 11.94
CA SER A 31 -17.66 -22.35 10.52
C SER A 31 -18.59 -21.52 9.64
N HIS A 32 -19.72 -21.06 10.20
CA HIS A 32 -20.77 -20.35 9.49
C HIS A 32 -20.96 -18.90 9.98
N GLY A 33 -20.12 -18.43 10.89
CA GLY A 33 -20.18 -17.08 11.46
C GLY A 33 -21.41 -16.81 12.35
N ARG A 34 -22.16 -17.84 12.76
CA ARG A 34 -23.37 -17.68 13.60
C ARG A 34 -23.01 -17.56 15.07
N GLY A 35 -23.65 -16.64 15.79
CA GLY A 35 -23.44 -16.41 17.23
C GLY A 35 -22.15 -15.65 17.58
N VAL A 36 -21.23 -15.49 16.62
CA VAL A 36 -19.93 -14.82 16.83
C VAL A 36 -20.12 -13.33 17.13
N THR A 37 -21.00 -12.63 16.40
CA THR A 37 -21.26 -11.19 16.64
C THR A 37 -21.81 -10.94 18.04
N SER A 38 -22.78 -11.74 18.49
CA SER A 38 -23.36 -11.60 19.83
C SER A 38 -22.36 -11.91 20.94
N LEU A 39 -21.50 -12.91 20.74
CA LEU A 39 -20.40 -13.20 21.67
C LEU A 39 -19.41 -12.04 21.76
N LEU A 40 -19.04 -11.43 20.63
CA LEU A 40 -18.15 -10.28 20.60
C LEU A 40 -18.78 -9.06 21.27
N GLU A 41 -20.04 -8.77 20.98
CA GLU A 41 -20.78 -7.65 21.55
C GLU A 41 -20.81 -7.72 23.08
N GLN A 42 -21.13 -8.89 23.65
CA GLN A 42 -21.16 -9.06 25.11
C GLN A 42 -19.78 -9.11 25.76
N ALA A 43 -18.76 -9.62 25.05
CA ALA A 43 -17.39 -9.61 25.55
C ALA A 43 -16.78 -8.21 25.56
N LEU A 44 -17.21 -7.34 24.63
CA LEU A 44 -16.69 -5.99 24.47
C LEU A 44 -17.49 -4.94 25.24
N LEU A 45 -18.78 -5.17 25.51
CA LEU A 45 -19.66 -4.23 26.24
C LEU A 45 -19.02 -3.68 27.53
N PRO A 46 -18.40 -4.50 28.40
CA PRO A 46 -17.79 -4.02 29.64
C PRO A 46 -16.58 -3.11 29.43
N TRP A 47 -15.99 -3.12 28.24
CA TRP A 47 -14.81 -2.32 27.90
C TRP A 47 -15.18 -1.05 27.11
N VAL A 48 -16.44 -0.88 26.69
CA VAL A 48 -16.88 0.31 25.96
C VAL A 48 -16.64 1.56 26.81
N ASP A 49 -16.99 1.52 28.09
CA ASP A 49 -16.84 2.64 29.02
C ASP A 49 -15.38 2.86 29.47
N GLU A 50 -14.54 1.82 29.45
CA GLU A 50 -13.11 1.93 29.79
C GLU A 50 -12.28 2.51 28.63
N VAL A 51 -12.69 2.24 27.39
CA VAL A 51 -11.98 2.70 26.18
C VAL A 51 -12.49 4.07 25.72
N ASN A 52 -13.71 4.45 26.11
CA ASN A 52 -14.31 5.74 25.77
C ASN A 52 -15.01 6.34 27.00
N PRO A 53 -14.29 7.04 27.89
CA PRO A 53 -14.93 7.71 29.02
C PRO A 53 -15.94 8.73 28.48
N GLN A 54 -17.23 8.50 28.74
CA GLN A 54 -18.28 9.47 28.46
C GLN A 54 -18.04 10.70 29.36
N GLU A 55 -17.50 11.77 28.79
CA GLU A 55 -17.75 13.10 29.33
C GLU A 55 -19.27 13.33 29.22
N GLU A 56 -19.93 13.69 30.34
CA GLU A 56 -21.32 14.17 30.31
C GLU A 56 -21.35 15.49 29.54
N VAL A 57 -21.46 15.40 28.22
CA VAL A 57 -21.79 16.53 27.36
C VAL A 57 -23.31 16.49 27.15
N ASP A 58 -23.95 17.63 27.38
CA ASP A 58 -25.40 17.83 27.29
C ASP A 58 -25.87 17.55 25.85
N GLU A 59 -26.17 16.28 25.54
CA GLU A 59 -26.41 15.73 24.18
C GLU A 59 -27.48 16.49 23.40
N ASP A 60 -28.41 17.14 24.09
CA ASP A 60 -29.47 17.92 23.47
C ASP A 60 -28.95 19.26 22.91
N ALA A 61 -28.00 19.93 23.58
CA ALA A 61 -27.51 21.23 23.15
C ALA A 61 -26.63 21.14 21.89
N GLU A 62 -25.77 20.12 21.82
CA GLU A 62 -24.93 19.87 20.65
C GLU A 62 -25.73 19.41 19.44
N TYR A 63 -26.81 18.64 19.64
CA TYR A 63 -27.69 18.20 18.56
C TYR A 63 -28.43 19.37 17.89
N TRP A 64 -29.01 20.29 18.69
CA TRP A 64 -29.67 21.49 18.15
C TRP A 64 -28.67 22.47 17.52
N ALA A 65 -27.46 22.60 18.08
CA ALA A 65 -26.39 23.43 17.51
C ALA A 65 -25.87 22.88 16.17
N LYS A 66 -25.67 21.55 16.05
CA LYS A 66 -25.30 20.89 14.78
C LYS A 66 -26.38 21.06 13.71
N PHE A 67 -27.66 20.96 14.10
CA PHE A 67 -28.79 21.12 13.17
C PHE A 67 -28.91 22.56 12.64
N GLU A 68 -28.64 23.57 13.47
CA GLU A 68 -28.60 24.98 13.04
C GLU A 68 -27.36 25.30 12.18
N ALA A 69 -26.20 24.72 12.48
CA ALA A 69 -24.98 24.87 11.69
C ALA A 69 -25.10 24.24 10.28
N GLU A 70 -25.74 23.06 10.16
CA GLU A 70 -26.05 22.43 8.87
C GLU A 70 -27.01 23.28 8.02
N GLN A 71 -28.00 23.94 8.63
CA GLN A 71 -28.95 24.80 7.92
C GLN A 71 -28.34 26.11 7.44
N ASN A 72 -27.36 26.66 8.18
CA ASN A 72 -26.69 27.91 7.86
C ASN A 72 -25.48 27.75 6.90
N GLY A 73 -25.17 26.53 6.47
CA GLY A 73 -24.06 26.26 5.56
C GLY A 73 -22.67 26.36 6.21
N GLU A 74 -22.63 26.31 7.54
CA GLU A 74 -21.42 26.29 8.37
C GLU A 74 -21.19 24.87 8.91
N ALA A 75 -21.36 23.86 8.05
CA ALA A 75 -20.92 22.50 8.36
C ALA A 75 -19.39 22.51 8.42
N GLU A 76 -18.84 22.75 9.62
CA GLU A 76 -17.50 22.31 9.96
C GLU A 76 -17.48 20.80 9.74
N GLU A 77 -16.75 20.36 8.71
CA GLU A 77 -16.45 18.95 8.49
C GLU A 77 -15.96 18.39 9.82
N GLU A 78 -16.67 17.40 10.39
CA GLU A 78 -16.21 16.71 11.59
C GLU A 78 -14.73 16.32 11.37
N PRO A 79 -13.82 16.57 12.34
CA PRO A 79 -12.43 16.22 12.16
C PRO A 79 -12.37 14.69 12.02
N GLU A 80 -12.24 14.21 10.78
CA GLU A 80 -11.85 12.84 10.48
C GLU A 80 -10.62 12.56 11.33
N ASP A 81 -10.69 11.56 12.23
CA ASP A 81 -9.61 11.10 13.12
C ASP A 81 -8.24 11.59 12.64
N ASP A 82 -7.61 12.44 13.45
CA ASP A 82 -6.38 13.17 13.15
C ASP A 82 -5.15 12.22 13.13
N PHE A 83 -5.25 11.13 12.35
CA PHE A 83 -4.17 10.21 12.06
C PHE A 83 -3.12 10.97 11.27
N ASN A 84 -2.19 11.57 11.98
CA ASN A 84 -1.02 12.17 11.38
C ASN A 84 -0.02 11.05 11.08
N PRO A 85 0.31 10.78 9.80
CA PRO A 85 1.35 9.81 9.45
C PRO A 85 2.72 10.18 10.05
N GLN A 86 2.84 11.38 10.62
CA GLN A 86 4.03 11.84 11.30
C GLN A 86 4.25 11.21 12.68
N ASP A 87 3.22 10.70 13.32
CA ASP A 87 3.32 10.20 14.70
C ASP A 87 3.77 8.73 14.75
N LEU A 88 3.74 8.03 13.61
CA LEU A 88 4.21 6.66 13.51
C LEU A 88 5.69 6.58 13.14
N PRO A 89 6.43 5.61 13.72
CA PRO A 89 7.80 5.36 13.35
C PRO A 89 7.90 4.83 11.92
N ILE A 90 8.88 5.33 11.17
CA ILE A 90 9.09 4.92 9.77
C ILE A 90 9.77 3.54 9.75
N LYS A 91 9.06 2.52 9.25
CA LYS A 91 9.62 1.17 9.09
C LYS A 91 10.50 1.10 7.85
N LEU A 92 11.80 0.86 8.06
CA LEU A 92 12.84 0.79 7.03
C LEU A 92 13.37 -0.64 6.90
N ALA A 93 13.35 -1.22 5.70
CA ALA A 93 14.00 -2.50 5.43
C ALA A 93 15.22 -2.32 4.51
N ILE A 94 16.30 -3.03 4.82
CA ILE A 94 17.50 -3.09 3.96
C ILE A 94 17.50 -4.44 3.24
N VAL A 95 17.44 -4.39 1.91
CA VAL A 95 17.26 -5.55 1.03
C VAL A 95 18.33 -5.54 -0.06
N GLY A 96 18.70 -6.72 -0.53
CA GLY A 96 19.68 -6.88 -1.60
C GLY A 96 20.29 -8.28 -1.58
N ARG A 97 21.07 -8.61 -2.61
CA ARG A 97 21.76 -9.90 -2.71
C ARG A 97 22.70 -10.19 -1.53
N PRO A 98 23.07 -11.45 -1.27
CA PRO A 98 24.16 -11.78 -0.34
C PRO A 98 25.45 -11.00 -0.70
N ASN A 99 26.26 -10.64 0.30
CA ASN A 99 27.60 -10.03 0.13
C ASN A 99 27.67 -8.63 -0.52
N VAL A 100 26.55 -7.97 -0.85
CA VAL A 100 26.52 -6.57 -1.34
C VAL A 100 26.89 -5.53 -0.27
N GLY A 101 27.03 -5.96 0.99
CA GLY A 101 27.41 -5.10 2.12
C GLY A 101 26.25 -4.58 2.97
N LYS A 102 25.09 -5.28 2.97
CA LYS A 102 23.92 -4.94 3.80
C LYS A 102 24.27 -4.79 5.29
N SER A 103 24.89 -5.81 5.90
CA SER A 103 25.24 -5.78 7.33
C SER A 103 26.27 -4.68 7.65
N THR A 104 27.17 -4.36 6.71
CA THR A 104 28.11 -3.23 6.84
C THR A 104 27.35 -1.90 6.85
N LEU A 105 26.38 -1.73 5.94
CA LEU A 105 25.53 -0.54 5.88
C LEU A 105 24.68 -0.41 7.16
N THR A 106 24.07 -1.49 7.63
CA THR A 106 23.30 -1.51 8.87
C THR A 106 24.13 -1.08 10.08
N ASN A 107 25.31 -1.68 10.26
CA ASN A 107 26.19 -1.31 11.38
C ASN A 107 26.66 0.14 11.27
N ARG A 108 26.88 0.64 10.04
CA ARG A 108 27.28 2.03 9.84
C ARG A 108 26.15 3.01 10.19
N ILE A 109 24.92 2.68 9.81
CA ILE A 109 23.71 3.44 10.18
C ILE A 109 23.54 3.46 11.70
N LEU A 110 23.64 2.30 12.35
CA LEU A 110 23.47 2.20 13.81
C LEU A 110 24.59 2.85 14.61
N GLY A 111 25.81 2.92 14.04
CA GLY A 111 26.98 3.52 14.68
C GLY A 111 27.27 4.96 14.23
N GLU A 112 26.33 5.64 13.58
CA GLU A 112 26.47 7.06 13.24
C GLU A 112 26.17 7.91 14.49
N ASP A 113 26.95 8.96 14.76
CA ASP A 113 26.87 9.76 16.01
C ASP A 113 25.46 10.35 16.27
N ARG A 114 24.62 10.41 15.24
CA ARG A 114 23.27 10.98 15.27
C ARG A 114 22.17 9.96 15.54
N VAL A 115 22.49 8.67 15.59
CA VAL A 115 21.51 7.59 15.72
C VAL A 115 21.51 7.07 17.15
N VAL A 116 20.41 7.30 17.87
CA VAL A 116 20.20 6.73 19.21
C VAL A 116 19.46 5.42 19.04
N VAL A 117 20.03 4.33 19.55
CA VAL A 117 19.44 2.99 19.50
C VAL A 117 18.87 2.65 20.87
N TYR A 118 17.62 2.20 20.91
CA TYR A 118 17.00 1.72 22.14
C TYR A 118 17.23 0.22 22.29
N ASP A 119 17.94 -0.20 23.34
CA ASP A 119 18.06 -1.60 23.71
C ASP A 119 16.80 -2.05 24.45
N MET A 120 15.81 -2.58 23.74
CA MET A 120 14.71 -3.33 24.36
C MET A 120 15.11 -4.81 24.51
N PRO A 121 15.26 -5.34 25.74
CA PRO A 121 15.54 -6.75 25.94
C PRO A 121 14.23 -7.55 25.84
N GLY A 122 14.03 -8.29 24.72
CA GLY A 122 13.00 -9.32 24.67
C GLY A 122 12.19 -9.49 23.38
N THR A 123 12.81 -9.61 22.21
CA THR A 123 12.09 -10.05 21.00
C THR A 123 12.61 -11.42 20.52
N THR A 124 11.69 -12.38 20.45
CA THR A 124 11.93 -13.80 20.15
C THR A 124 12.32 -14.02 18.69
N ARG A 125 13.48 -14.69 18.48
CA ARG A 125 13.94 -15.58 17.37
C ARG A 125 13.70 -15.25 15.88
N ASP A 126 12.81 -14.34 15.51
CA ASP A 126 12.45 -13.93 14.15
C ASP A 126 12.59 -12.40 13.99
N SER A 127 12.68 -11.93 12.73
CA SER A 127 13.00 -10.56 12.26
C SER A 127 13.20 -9.49 13.36
N ILE A 128 14.44 -9.03 13.52
CA ILE A 128 14.79 -8.09 14.60
C ILE A 128 14.35 -6.69 14.16
N TYR A 129 13.36 -6.15 14.89
CA TYR A 129 12.98 -4.74 14.82
C TYR A 129 13.93 -3.95 15.72
N ILE A 130 14.70 -3.04 15.14
CA ILE A 130 15.63 -2.19 15.87
C ILE A 130 15.06 -0.77 15.86
N PRO A 131 14.42 -0.32 16.96
CA PRO A 131 13.98 1.06 17.10
C PRO A 131 15.21 1.98 17.20
N MET A 132 15.20 3.04 16.40
CA MET A 132 16.23 4.06 16.40
C MET A 132 15.62 5.45 16.20
N GLN A 133 16.27 6.48 16.72
CA GLN A 133 15.86 7.87 16.53
C GLN A 133 16.97 8.65 15.84
N ARG A 134 16.58 9.48 14.86
CA ARG A 134 17.50 10.37 14.13
C ARG A 134 16.78 11.66 13.77
N ASP A 135 17.41 12.80 14.04
CA ASP A 135 16.87 14.13 13.73
C ASP A 135 15.42 14.28 14.26
N GLU A 136 15.23 13.90 15.53
CA GLU A 136 13.95 13.89 16.26
C GLU A 136 12.85 12.95 15.73
N ARG A 137 13.11 12.25 14.62
CA ARG A 137 12.17 11.30 14.01
C ARG A 137 12.48 9.86 14.40
N GLU A 138 11.42 9.10 14.69
CA GLU A 138 11.52 7.67 14.99
C GLU A 138 11.56 6.81 13.72
N TYR A 139 12.48 5.84 13.72
CA TYR A 139 12.64 4.85 12.67
C TYR A 139 12.68 3.45 13.30
N VAL A 140 12.13 2.47 12.60
CA VAL A 140 12.27 1.06 12.97
C VAL A 140 12.98 0.35 11.84
N LEU A 141 14.20 -0.07 12.10
CA LEU A 141 14.97 -0.85 11.13
C LEU A 141 14.56 -2.32 11.22
N ILE A 142 14.07 -2.86 10.11
CA ILE A 142 13.73 -4.27 9.94
C ILE A 142 14.96 -4.96 9.34
N ASP A 143 15.69 -5.69 10.18
CA ASP A 143 16.86 -6.43 9.74
C ASP A 143 16.49 -7.85 9.29
N THR A 144 16.74 -8.13 8.01
CA THR A 144 16.54 -9.44 7.38
C THR A 144 17.68 -10.41 7.69
N ALA A 145 18.87 -9.90 8.04
CA ALA A 145 20.08 -10.72 8.15
C ALA A 145 21.21 -10.05 8.97
N GLY A 146 21.05 -10.00 10.29
CA GLY A 146 22.13 -10.33 11.22
C GLY A 146 23.04 -9.21 11.71
N VAL A 147 22.50 -8.28 12.50
CA VAL A 147 23.35 -7.48 13.41
C VAL A 147 23.82 -8.29 14.64
N ARG A 148 23.05 -9.30 15.11
CA ARG A 148 23.36 -10.04 16.35
C ARG A 148 23.84 -11.50 16.22
N LYS A 149 23.85 -12.10 15.01
CA LYS A 149 24.24 -13.52 14.84
C LYS A 149 25.68 -13.69 14.34
N ARG A 150 26.66 -13.39 15.21
CA ARG A 150 28.09 -13.71 14.94
C ARG A 150 28.55 -15.09 15.44
N GLY A 151 27.66 -15.91 16.01
CA GLY A 151 28.02 -17.22 16.55
C GLY A 151 27.16 -18.35 15.99
N LYS A 152 27.69 -19.09 15.00
CA LYS A 152 27.19 -20.38 14.46
C LYS A 152 25.82 -20.37 13.76
N ILE A 153 25.79 -20.75 12.48
CA ILE A 153 25.18 -22.00 11.98
C ILE A 153 25.27 -22.06 10.45
N THR A 154 25.52 -23.27 9.99
CA THR A 154 25.74 -23.85 8.65
C THR A 154 24.60 -23.66 7.63
N ASP A 155 24.98 -23.29 6.40
CA ASP A 155 24.48 -23.53 5.02
C ASP A 155 23.08 -24.11 4.67
N VAL A 156 22.16 -24.37 5.61
CA VAL A 156 20.77 -24.79 5.32
C VAL A 156 19.80 -23.58 5.30
N VAL A 157 20.34 -22.37 5.37
CA VAL A 157 19.65 -21.13 5.76
C VAL A 157 19.21 -20.27 4.57
N GLU A 158 19.67 -20.55 3.35
CA GLU A 158 19.44 -19.67 2.19
C GLU A 158 17.95 -19.52 1.80
N LYS A 159 17.18 -20.61 1.79
CA LYS A 159 15.73 -20.55 1.48
C LYS A 159 14.92 -19.79 2.52
N PHE A 160 15.28 -19.95 3.80
CA PHE A 160 14.64 -19.21 4.89
C PHE A 160 15.03 -17.73 4.89
N SER A 161 16.22 -17.38 4.40
CA SER A 161 16.67 -15.99 4.22
C SER A 161 15.79 -15.25 3.20
N VAL A 162 15.39 -15.92 2.11
CA VAL A 162 14.51 -15.32 1.09
C VAL A 162 13.14 -15.00 1.66
N ILE A 163 12.48 -15.95 2.35
CA ILE A 163 11.15 -15.73 2.95
C ILE A 163 11.18 -14.55 3.94
N LYS A 164 12.22 -14.48 4.79
CA LYS A 164 12.40 -13.37 5.73
C LYS A 164 12.62 -12.03 5.03
N THR A 165 13.31 -12.03 3.90
CA THR A 165 13.48 -10.84 3.07
C THR A 165 12.15 -10.37 2.49
N LEU A 166 11.31 -11.29 2.01
CA LEU A 166 9.98 -10.96 1.48
C LEU A 166 9.06 -10.40 2.57
N GLN A 167 9.06 -11.01 3.76
CA GLN A 167 8.30 -10.51 4.91
C GLN A 167 8.75 -9.11 5.34
N ALA A 168 10.07 -8.85 5.38
CA ALA A 168 10.56 -7.52 5.71
C ALA A 168 10.16 -6.45 4.69
N ILE A 169 10.06 -6.81 3.41
CA ILE A 169 9.54 -5.91 2.37
C ILE A 169 8.05 -5.65 2.60
N GLU A 170 7.26 -6.65 2.97
CA GLU A 170 5.84 -6.47 3.26
C GLU A 170 5.62 -5.61 4.50
N ASP A 171 6.43 -5.76 5.54
CA ASP A 171 6.27 -5.01 6.79
C ASP A 171 6.82 -3.57 6.73
N ALA A 172 7.75 -3.30 5.82
CA ALA A 172 8.39 -1.98 5.68
C ALA A 172 7.51 -0.96 4.95
N ASN A 173 7.69 0.31 5.30
CA ASN A 173 7.14 1.43 4.53
C ASN A 173 8.09 1.84 3.41
N VAL A 174 9.39 1.85 3.72
CA VAL A 174 10.48 2.20 2.81
C VAL A 174 11.49 1.08 2.75
N VAL A 175 11.89 0.69 1.54
CA VAL A 175 12.87 -0.36 1.27
C VAL A 175 14.11 0.26 0.62
N LEU A 176 15.26 0.03 1.23
CA LEU A 176 16.58 0.32 0.67
C LEU A 176 17.06 -0.89 -0.12
N LEU A 177 17.10 -0.79 -1.44
CA LEU A 177 17.68 -1.82 -2.29
C LEU A 177 19.17 -1.56 -2.49
N VAL A 178 20.00 -2.40 -1.86
CA VAL A 178 21.46 -2.30 -1.91
C VAL A 178 22.01 -3.15 -3.07
N ILE A 179 22.70 -2.48 -3.97
CA ILE A 179 23.36 -3.06 -5.16
C ILE A 179 24.87 -2.85 -5.02
N ASP A 180 25.66 -3.83 -5.46
CA ASP A 180 27.11 -3.70 -5.49
C ASP A 180 27.55 -2.99 -6.78
N ALA A 181 28.29 -1.88 -6.66
CA ALA A 181 28.82 -1.14 -7.80
C ALA A 181 29.78 -1.96 -8.68
N ARG A 182 30.48 -2.95 -8.10
CA ARG A 182 31.50 -3.73 -8.82
C ARG A 182 30.89 -4.87 -9.63
N GLU A 183 29.85 -5.50 -9.11
CA GLU A 183 29.14 -6.59 -9.79
C GLU A 183 27.99 -6.08 -10.67
N GLY A 184 27.50 -4.87 -10.41
CA GLY A 184 26.34 -4.30 -11.08
C GLY A 184 25.03 -5.01 -10.70
N ILE A 185 24.02 -4.84 -11.57
CA ILE A 185 22.67 -5.35 -11.36
C ILE A 185 22.58 -6.81 -11.82
N SER A 186 22.20 -7.70 -10.91
CA SER A 186 21.93 -9.11 -11.22
C SER A 186 20.44 -9.38 -11.44
N ASP A 187 20.09 -10.53 -12.04
CA ASP A 187 18.70 -10.98 -12.21
C ASP A 187 17.97 -11.14 -10.87
N GLN A 188 18.70 -11.48 -9.81
CA GLN A 188 18.13 -11.56 -8.47
C GLN A 188 17.78 -10.17 -7.91
N ASP A 189 18.56 -9.12 -8.23
CA ASP A 189 18.24 -7.74 -7.85
C ASP A 189 16.98 -7.27 -8.59
N LEU A 190 16.85 -7.57 -9.88
CA LEU A 190 15.65 -7.27 -10.68
C LEU A 190 14.42 -8.00 -10.14
N SER A 191 14.59 -9.25 -9.71
CA SER A 191 13.51 -10.06 -9.11
C SER A 191 13.04 -9.49 -7.77
N LEU A 192 13.98 -9.10 -6.90
CA LEU A 192 13.68 -8.42 -5.63
C LEU A 192 13.00 -7.07 -5.87
N LEU A 193 13.49 -6.31 -6.85
CA LEU A 193 12.92 -5.04 -7.23
C LEU A 193 11.46 -5.21 -7.70
N GLY A 194 11.21 -6.18 -8.58
CA GLY A 194 9.85 -6.49 -9.03
C GLY A 194 8.92 -6.83 -7.87
N PHE A 195 9.43 -7.55 -6.87
CA PHE A 195 8.68 -7.82 -5.64
C PHE A 195 8.36 -6.55 -4.85
N ILE A 196 9.34 -5.66 -4.63
CA ILE A 196 9.12 -4.38 -3.92
C ILE A 196 8.04 -3.52 -4.60
N LEU A 197 8.07 -3.43 -5.93
CA LEU A 197 7.05 -2.71 -6.70
C LEU A 197 5.65 -3.36 -6.57
N ASN A 198 5.60 -4.69 -6.58
CA ASN A 198 4.36 -5.46 -6.42
C ASN A 198 3.80 -5.40 -4.98
N SER A 199 4.65 -5.25 -3.97
CA SER A 199 4.22 -4.95 -2.60
C SER A 199 3.76 -3.48 -2.46
N GLY A 200 4.24 -2.59 -3.34
CA GLY A 200 3.85 -1.18 -3.34
C GLY A 200 4.53 -0.41 -2.23
N ARG A 201 5.76 -0.79 -1.89
CA ARG A 201 6.56 -0.07 -0.90
C ARG A 201 7.40 1.00 -1.59
N SER A 202 7.75 2.02 -0.81
CA SER A 202 8.68 3.05 -1.27
C SER A 202 10.06 2.44 -1.48
N LEU A 203 10.75 2.84 -2.53
CA LEU A 203 12.02 2.30 -2.97
C LEU A 203 13.07 3.41 -3.05
N VAL A 204 14.20 3.17 -2.40
CA VAL A 204 15.43 3.95 -2.58
C VAL A 204 16.54 2.99 -3.00
N ILE A 205 17.27 3.36 -4.04
CA ILE A 205 18.30 2.50 -4.62
C ILE A 205 19.66 2.96 -4.11
N VAL A 206 20.42 2.02 -3.58
CA VAL A 206 21.70 2.29 -2.91
C VAL A 206 22.79 1.49 -3.60
N VAL A 207 23.66 2.17 -4.32
CA VAL A 207 24.83 1.60 -4.99
C VAL A 207 26.01 1.66 -4.01
N ASN A 208 26.37 0.53 -3.43
CA ASN A 208 27.41 0.39 -2.42
C ASN A 208 28.76 0.00 -3.02
N LYS A 209 29.85 0.12 -2.23
CA LYS A 209 31.24 -0.13 -2.65
C LYS A 209 31.70 0.81 -3.78
N TRP A 210 31.21 2.05 -3.76
CA TRP A 210 31.58 3.08 -4.74
C TRP A 210 33.02 3.60 -4.57
N ASP A 211 33.66 3.25 -3.46
CA ASP A 211 35.06 3.54 -3.17
C ASP A 211 36.02 2.77 -4.09
N GLY A 212 37.13 3.44 -4.44
CA GLY A 212 38.21 2.85 -5.23
C GLY A 212 37.90 2.63 -6.71
N LEU A 213 36.73 3.03 -7.22
CA LEU A 213 36.40 2.92 -8.65
C LEU A 213 37.00 4.09 -9.46
N SER A 214 37.56 3.77 -10.63
CA SER A 214 37.99 4.76 -11.62
C SER A 214 36.79 5.50 -12.23
N GLN A 215 37.00 6.70 -12.78
CA GLN A 215 35.91 7.48 -13.37
C GLN A 215 35.24 6.77 -14.55
N GLU A 216 36.01 6.04 -15.36
CA GLU A 216 35.48 5.25 -16.48
C GLU A 216 34.50 4.17 -16.00
N VAL A 217 34.86 3.43 -14.94
CA VAL A 217 33.99 2.39 -14.37
C VAL A 217 32.75 3.01 -13.75
N LYS A 218 32.88 4.16 -13.08
CA LYS A 218 31.73 4.87 -12.51
C LYS A 218 30.72 5.28 -13.57
N GLU A 219 31.19 5.76 -14.72
CA GLU A 219 30.30 6.15 -15.81
C GLU A 219 29.59 4.93 -16.42
N GLN A 220 30.33 3.84 -16.66
CA GLN A 220 29.74 2.59 -17.15
C GLN A 220 28.66 2.02 -16.22
N VAL A 221 28.87 2.10 -14.89
CA VAL A 221 27.88 1.65 -13.91
C VAL A 221 26.63 2.53 -13.95
N LYS A 222 26.77 3.84 -14.09
CA LYS A 222 25.62 4.77 -14.23
C LYS A 222 24.83 4.47 -15.49
N GLU A 223 25.48 4.36 -16.64
CA GLU A 223 24.81 4.04 -17.91
C GLU A 223 24.08 2.70 -17.84
N THR A 224 24.70 1.69 -17.23
CA THR A 224 24.07 0.37 -17.03
C THR A 224 22.85 0.45 -16.12
N LEU A 225 22.93 1.25 -15.06
CA LEU A 225 21.85 1.45 -14.11
C LEU A 225 20.68 2.20 -14.75
N ASP A 226 20.96 3.26 -15.50
CA ASP A 226 19.94 4.01 -16.24
C ASP A 226 19.25 3.15 -17.31
N TYR A 227 20.00 2.31 -18.03
CA TYR A 227 19.43 1.42 -19.04
C TYR A 227 18.53 0.34 -18.42
N ARG A 228 18.98 -0.29 -17.33
CA ARG A 228 18.23 -1.40 -16.70
C ARG A 228 17.12 -0.93 -15.77
N LEU A 229 17.27 0.21 -15.11
CA LEU A 229 16.33 0.76 -14.13
C LEU A 229 15.57 1.98 -14.64
N GLY A 230 15.69 2.34 -15.92
CA GLY A 230 15.00 3.49 -16.51
C GLY A 230 13.47 3.42 -16.44
N PHE A 231 12.90 2.26 -16.10
CA PHE A 231 11.47 2.13 -15.80
C PHE A 231 11.07 2.57 -14.38
N ILE A 232 12.05 2.90 -13.52
CA ILE A 232 11.92 3.29 -12.10
C ILE A 232 12.51 4.69 -11.91
N ASP A 233 12.04 5.60 -12.73
CA ASP A 233 12.37 7.03 -12.69
C ASP A 233 11.95 7.74 -11.39
N PHE A 234 11.11 7.14 -10.56
CA PHE A 234 10.69 7.72 -9.28
C PHE A 234 11.66 7.42 -8.14
N ALA A 235 12.52 6.40 -8.23
CA ALA A 235 13.40 6.02 -7.13
C ALA A 235 14.69 6.84 -7.16
N ARG A 236 15.07 7.42 -6.01
CA ARG A 236 16.36 8.10 -5.86
C ARG A 236 17.50 7.07 -5.83
N VAL A 237 18.56 7.33 -6.59
CA VAL A 237 19.78 6.50 -6.61
C VAL A 237 20.88 7.20 -5.82
N HIS A 238 21.43 6.51 -4.84
CA HIS A 238 22.53 6.98 -4.00
C HIS A 238 23.78 6.15 -4.21
N PHE A 239 24.92 6.82 -4.38
CA PHE A 239 26.23 6.18 -4.46
C PHE A 239 26.93 6.31 -3.12
N ILE A 240 27.18 5.19 -2.46
CA ILE A 240 27.73 5.17 -1.10
C ILE A 240 28.94 4.23 -0.98
N SER A 241 29.69 4.45 0.10
CA SER A 241 30.60 3.45 0.63
C SER A 241 30.26 3.20 2.09
N ALA A 242 29.62 2.06 2.36
CA ALA A 242 29.28 1.67 3.74
C ALA A 242 30.52 1.50 4.63
N LEU A 243 31.68 1.14 4.04
CA LEU A 243 32.93 0.96 4.78
C LEU A 243 33.53 2.31 5.20
N HIS A 244 33.56 3.29 4.29
CA HIS A 244 34.12 4.62 4.55
C HIS A 244 33.12 5.62 5.15
N GLY A 245 31.82 5.31 5.11
CA GLY A 245 30.73 6.17 5.58
C GLY A 245 30.30 7.25 4.58
N SER A 246 30.97 7.37 3.44
CA SER A 246 30.65 8.36 2.41
C SER A 246 29.24 8.15 1.84
N GLY A 247 28.42 9.19 1.88
CA GLY A 247 27.08 9.22 1.29
C GLY A 247 25.96 8.58 2.13
N VAL A 248 26.26 8.01 3.30
CA VAL A 248 25.25 7.34 4.14
C VAL A 248 24.25 8.33 4.75
N GLY A 249 24.68 9.53 5.14
CA GLY A 249 23.80 10.54 5.72
C GLY A 249 22.68 11.01 4.78
N ASN A 250 22.95 11.05 3.47
CA ASN A 250 21.99 11.50 2.46
C ASN A 250 20.85 10.49 2.23
N LEU A 251 21.03 9.24 2.67
CA LEU A 251 20.00 8.20 2.53
C LEU A 251 18.73 8.56 3.32
N PHE A 252 18.89 9.14 4.51
CA PHE A 252 17.76 9.46 5.39
C PHE A 252 16.87 10.57 4.85
N GLU A 253 17.47 11.54 4.14
CA GLU A 253 16.72 12.59 3.45
C GLU A 253 15.79 11.99 2.39
N SER A 254 16.32 11.10 1.54
CA SER A 254 15.50 10.43 0.52
C SER A 254 14.51 9.42 1.10
N VAL A 255 14.82 8.77 2.23
CA VAL A 255 13.86 7.91 2.93
C VAL A 255 12.67 8.72 3.44
N ARG A 256 12.92 9.91 4.01
CA ARG A 256 11.87 10.82 4.47
C ARG A 256 11.05 11.35 3.29
N GLU A 257 11.71 11.86 2.25
CA GLU A 257 11.06 12.32 1.00
C GLU A 257 10.13 11.23 0.41
N ALA A 258 10.59 9.98 0.38
CA ALA A 258 9.82 8.85 -0.12
C ALA A 258 8.63 8.50 0.77
N TYR A 259 8.81 8.50 2.10
CA TYR A 259 7.74 8.24 3.06
C TYR A 259 6.66 9.32 3.02
N ASP A 260 7.07 10.58 2.99
CA ASP A 260 6.16 11.73 2.93
C ASP A 260 5.36 11.69 1.62
N SER A 261 6.02 11.39 0.49
CA SER A 261 5.35 11.20 -0.81
C SER A 261 4.33 10.05 -0.79
N ALA A 262 4.61 8.98 -0.05
CA ALA A 262 3.73 7.81 0.05
C ALA A 262 2.52 8.02 0.98
N THR A 263 2.66 8.89 1.99
CA THR A 263 1.65 9.15 3.01
C THR A 263 0.92 10.48 2.83
N ARG A 264 1.34 11.30 1.85
CA ARG A 264 0.72 12.58 1.53
C ARG A 264 -0.78 12.42 1.24
N ARG A 265 -1.59 13.12 2.03
CA ARG A 265 -3.03 13.26 1.77
C ARG A 265 -3.24 14.15 0.55
N VAL A 266 -4.10 13.73 -0.36
CA VAL A 266 -4.42 14.47 -1.60
C VAL A 266 -5.94 14.56 -1.74
N SER A 267 -6.46 15.77 -1.91
CA SER A 267 -7.90 15.98 -2.03
C SER A 267 -8.47 15.40 -3.33
N THR A 268 -9.72 14.94 -3.26
CA THR A 268 -10.47 14.42 -4.42
C THR A 268 -10.60 15.45 -5.54
N ALA A 269 -10.74 16.73 -5.18
CA ALA A 269 -10.77 17.85 -6.11
C ALA A 269 -9.46 18.00 -6.89
N MET A 270 -8.30 17.90 -6.20
CA MET A 270 -6.99 17.97 -6.86
C MET A 270 -6.79 16.78 -7.81
N LEU A 271 -7.10 15.56 -7.36
CA LEU A 271 -6.97 14.36 -8.20
C LEU A 271 -7.87 14.41 -9.43
N THR A 272 -9.12 14.86 -9.27
CA THR A 272 -10.06 15.01 -10.39
C THR A 272 -9.62 16.09 -11.36
N ARG A 273 -9.05 17.19 -10.88
CA ARG A 273 -8.47 18.24 -11.74
C ARG A 273 -7.31 17.70 -12.58
N ILE A 274 -6.39 16.97 -11.95
CA ILE A 274 -5.25 16.34 -12.64
C ILE A 274 -5.74 15.33 -13.69
N MET A 275 -6.74 14.52 -13.36
CA MET A 275 -7.37 13.58 -14.29
C MET A 275 -7.94 14.29 -15.53
N ASN A 276 -8.65 15.40 -15.34
CA ASN A 276 -9.25 16.14 -16.44
C ASN A 276 -8.18 16.74 -17.36
N MET A 277 -7.13 17.34 -16.79
CA MET A 277 -5.99 17.86 -17.55
C MET A 277 -5.32 16.75 -18.38
N ALA A 278 -5.11 15.57 -17.79
CA ALA A 278 -4.56 14.41 -18.51
C ALA A 278 -5.48 13.94 -19.66
N ALA A 279 -6.79 13.95 -19.45
CA ALA A 279 -7.77 13.54 -20.46
C ALA A 279 -7.91 14.56 -21.60
N GLU A 280 -7.64 15.84 -21.34
CA GLU A 280 -7.60 16.91 -22.33
C GLU A 280 -6.33 16.83 -23.18
N ASP A 281 -5.16 16.68 -22.53
CA ASP A 281 -3.87 16.55 -23.20
C ASP A 281 -3.82 15.31 -24.10
N HIS A 282 -4.26 14.15 -23.59
CA HIS A 282 -4.38 12.93 -24.37
C HIS A 282 -5.74 12.28 -24.15
N GLN A 283 -6.57 12.39 -25.19
CA GLN A 283 -7.94 11.90 -25.13
C GLN A 283 -8.02 10.38 -24.90
N PRO A 284 -8.97 9.92 -24.06
CA PRO A 284 -9.20 8.49 -23.86
C PRO A 284 -9.54 7.77 -25.18
N PRO A 285 -9.02 6.55 -25.40
CA PRO A 285 -9.28 5.80 -26.62
C PRO A 285 -10.75 5.40 -26.75
N LEU A 286 -11.15 5.06 -27.98
CA LEU A 286 -12.45 4.47 -28.24
C LEU A 286 -12.37 2.96 -28.05
N VAL A 287 -13.26 2.42 -27.23
CA VAL A 287 -13.44 0.98 -27.03
C VAL A 287 -14.80 0.58 -27.56
N ARG A 288 -14.84 -0.44 -28.45
CA ARG A 288 -16.08 -0.96 -29.06
C ARG A 288 -16.96 0.16 -29.67
N GLY A 289 -16.31 1.15 -30.29
CA GLY A 289 -16.97 2.28 -30.95
C GLY A 289 -17.51 3.37 -30.00
N ARG A 290 -17.22 3.30 -28.69
CA ARG A 290 -17.59 4.32 -27.70
C ARG A 290 -16.35 4.84 -27.00
N ARG A 291 -16.32 6.15 -26.72
CA ARG A 291 -15.22 6.74 -25.96
C ARG A 291 -15.37 6.41 -24.48
N VAL A 292 -14.27 6.00 -23.84
CA VAL A 292 -14.21 5.83 -22.39
C VAL A 292 -14.42 7.19 -21.72
N LYS A 293 -15.26 7.24 -20.69
CA LYS A 293 -15.53 8.48 -19.95
C LYS A 293 -15.01 8.36 -18.52
N LEU A 294 -13.99 9.15 -18.20
CA LEU A 294 -13.50 9.36 -16.84
C LEU A 294 -14.42 10.40 -16.17
N LYS A 295 -14.91 10.14 -14.96
CA LYS A 295 -15.87 11.01 -14.26
C LYS A 295 -15.21 11.79 -13.13
N TYR A 296 -14.59 11.09 -12.20
CA TYR A 296 -13.89 11.69 -11.06
C TYR A 296 -12.84 10.71 -10.52
N ALA A 297 -11.93 11.23 -9.71
CA ALA A 297 -10.89 10.45 -9.04
C ALA A 297 -10.87 10.76 -7.54
N HIS A 298 -10.62 9.74 -6.72
CA HIS A 298 -10.42 9.89 -5.28
C HIS A 298 -9.24 9.04 -4.79
N ALA A 299 -8.73 9.35 -3.60
CA ALA A 299 -7.69 8.54 -2.96
C ALA A 299 -8.31 7.26 -2.38
N GLY A 300 -7.82 6.09 -2.81
CA GLY A 300 -8.29 4.78 -2.33
C GLY A 300 -7.46 4.20 -1.19
N GLY A 301 -6.37 4.86 -0.81
CA GLY A 301 -5.46 4.41 0.22
C GLY A 301 -4.13 5.16 0.15
N TYR A 302 -3.41 5.13 1.26
CA TYR A 302 -2.10 5.74 1.43
C TYR A 302 -1.05 4.66 1.70
N ASN A 303 0.19 4.87 1.26
CA ASN A 303 1.32 3.97 1.43
C ASN A 303 1.10 2.50 0.96
N PRO A 304 1.00 2.26 -0.37
CA PRO A 304 1.25 3.21 -1.47
C PRO A 304 0.07 4.14 -1.76
N PRO A 305 0.31 5.30 -2.38
CA PRO A 305 -0.76 6.17 -2.86
C PRO A 305 -1.56 5.47 -3.96
N ILE A 306 -2.84 5.19 -3.67
CA ILE A 306 -3.79 4.59 -4.59
C ILE A 306 -4.75 5.66 -5.08
N VAL A 307 -4.80 5.89 -6.39
CA VAL A 307 -5.79 6.76 -7.04
C VAL A 307 -6.86 5.89 -7.68
N VAL A 308 -8.10 6.03 -7.23
CA VAL A 308 -9.25 5.31 -7.77
C VAL A 308 -9.98 6.22 -8.74
N ILE A 309 -9.99 5.84 -10.01
CA ILE A 309 -10.67 6.58 -11.08
C ILE A 309 -12.00 5.91 -11.39
N HIS A 310 -13.07 6.69 -11.27
CA HIS A 310 -14.43 6.26 -11.61
C HIS A 310 -14.79 6.68 -13.02
N GLY A 311 -15.46 5.79 -13.75
CA GLY A 311 -15.92 6.13 -15.09
C GLY A 311 -16.78 5.06 -15.74
N ASN A 312 -17.03 5.25 -17.03
CA ASN A 312 -17.74 4.29 -17.88
C ASN A 312 -16.73 3.63 -18.82
N GLN A 313 -16.71 2.29 -18.87
CA GLN A 313 -15.77 1.50 -19.69
C GLN A 313 -14.29 1.74 -19.33
N VAL A 314 -14.02 2.09 -18.07
CA VAL A 314 -12.65 2.31 -17.58
C VAL A 314 -11.87 1.01 -17.39
N LYS A 315 -12.55 -0.12 -17.20
CA LYS A 315 -11.91 -1.45 -17.14
C LYS A 315 -11.36 -1.86 -18.50
N ASP A 316 -11.99 -1.41 -19.59
CA ASP A 316 -11.56 -1.72 -20.94
C ASP A 316 -10.44 -0.79 -21.47
N LEU A 317 -9.89 0.11 -20.64
CA LEU A 317 -8.76 0.94 -21.03
C LEU A 317 -7.52 0.10 -21.36
N PRO A 318 -6.83 0.38 -22.47
CA PRO A 318 -5.53 -0.24 -22.78
C PRO A 318 -4.50 0.10 -21.70
N ASP A 319 -3.58 -0.83 -21.42
CA ASP A 319 -2.55 -0.65 -20.39
C ASP A 319 -1.59 0.51 -20.71
N SER A 320 -1.41 0.84 -21.99
CA SER A 320 -0.68 2.05 -22.41
C SER A 320 -1.30 3.33 -21.86
N TYR A 321 -2.63 3.45 -21.91
CA TYR A 321 -3.34 4.61 -21.38
C TYR A 321 -3.34 4.63 -19.85
N LYS A 322 -3.42 3.45 -19.20
CA LYS A 322 -3.26 3.34 -17.74
C LYS A 322 -1.88 3.82 -17.29
N ARG A 323 -0.81 3.41 -18.00
CA ARG A 323 0.56 3.88 -17.74
C ARG A 323 0.72 5.37 -17.99
N TYR A 324 0.09 5.90 -19.04
CA TYR A 324 0.06 7.33 -19.31
C TYR A 324 -0.54 8.11 -18.14
N LEU A 325 -1.74 7.73 -17.67
CA LEU A 325 -2.38 8.37 -16.53
C LEU A 325 -1.51 8.26 -15.27
N MET A 326 -0.94 7.09 -15.00
CA MET A 326 -0.05 6.85 -13.85
C MET A 326 1.15 7.80 -13.86
N ASN A 327 1.82 7.92 -15.01
CA ASN A 327 2.96 8.83 -15.17
C ASN A 327 2.54 10.30 -15.09
N TYR A 328 1.35 10.65 -15.57
CA TYR A 328 0.82 12.01 -15.48
C TYR A 328 0.55 12.40 -14.02
N PHE A 329 -0.19 11.56 -13.28
CA PHE A 329 -0.44 11.77 -11.85
C PHE A 329 0.88 11.88 -11.07
N ARG A 330 1.85 11.03 -11.38
CA ARG A 330 3.16 11.06 -10.72
C ARG A 330 3.89 12.38 -10.94
N LYS A 331 3.93 12.88 -12.17
CA LYS A 331 4.55 14.17 -12.50
C LYS A 331 3.82 15.35 -11.87
N SER A 332 2.48 15.33 -11.89
CA SER A 332 1.67 16.43 -11.34
C SER A 332 1.70 16.50 -9.82
N LEU A 333 1.84 15.37 -9.13
CA LEU A 333 1.89 15.30 -7.67
C LEU A 333 3.32 15.34 -7.10
N ASP A 334 4.34 15.40 -7.98
CA ASP A 334 5.77 15.37 -7.63
C ASP A 334 6.12 14.21 -6.68
N VAL A 335 5.60 13.03 -6.99
CA VAL A 335 5.74 11.85 -6.13
C VAL A 335 7.08 11.19 -6.38
N MET A 336 7.95 11.25 -5.37
CA MET A 336 9.28 10.66 -5.37
C MET A 336 9.34 9.45 -4.44
N GLY A 337 10.13 8.45 -4.82
CA GLY A 337 10.41 7.26 -4.01
C GLY A 337 9.28 6.22 -3.92
N THR A 338 8.02 6.56 -4.23
CA THR A 338 6.90 5.61 -4.15
C THR A 338 6.20 5.38 -5.50
N PRO A 339 5.80 4.14 -5.82
CA PRO A 339 4.94 3.90 -6.98
C PRO A 339 3.51 4.41 -6.71
N ILE A 340 2.90 5.04 -7.72
CA ILE A 340 1.47 5.37 -7.70
C ILE A 340 0.69 4.22 -8.32
N ARG A 341 -0.37 3.78 -7.64
CA ARG A 341 -1.29 2.77 -8.18
C ARG A 341 -2.57 3.41 -8.65
N ILE A 342 -2.95 3.16 -9.90
CA ILE A 342 -4.25 3.56 -10.41
C ILE A 342 -5.18 2.35 -10.44
N GLN A 343 -6.31 2.47 -9.76
CA GLN A 343 -7.40 1.51 -9.84
C GLN A 343 -8.56 2.13 -10.62
N PHE A 344 -9.24 1.31 -11.42
CA PHE A 344 -10.39 1.74 -12.20
C PHE A 344 -11.64 1.08 -11.66
N LYS A 345 -12.61 1.89 -11.23
CA LYS A 345 -13.92 1.42 -10.78
C LYS A 345 -15.00 1.84 -11.78
N GLU A 346 -15.86 0.89 -12.11
CA GLU A 346 -17.05 1.11 -12.91
C GLU A 346 -18.27 1.00 -12.01
N GLY A 347 -19.26 1.85 -12.23
CA GLY A 347 -20.58 1.62 -11.65
C GLY A 347 -21.21 0.38 -12.28
N GLU A 348 -22.00 -0.36 -11.49
CA GLU A 348 -22.79 -1.45 -12.05
C GLU A 348 -23.72 -0.91 -13.12
N ASN A 349 -23.73 -1.55 -14.29
CA ASN A 349 -24.67 -1.21 -15.35
C ASN A 349 -26.02 -1.89 -15.04
N PRO A 350 -27.07 -1.15 -14.65
CA PRO A 350 -28.36 -1.73 -14.26
C PRO A 350 -29.08 -2.45 -15.42
N PHE A 351 -28.57 -2.29 -16.65
CA PHE A 351 -29.14 -2.85 -17.86
C PHE A 351 -28.31 -3.99 -18.46
N ALA A 352 -27.23 -4.45 -17.81
CA ALA A 352 -26.35 -5.49 -18.37
C ALA A 352 -27.09 -6.80 -18.71
N ASN A 353 -28.06 -7.19 -17.87
CA ASN A 353 -28.86 -8.40 -18.07
C ASN A 353 -30.16 -8.15 -18.87
N LYS A 354 -30.47 -6.89 -19.21
CA LYS A 354 -31.67 -6.55 -19.98
C LYS A 354 -31.32 -6.59 -21.47
N ARG A 355 -31.82 -7.60 -22.19
CA ARG A 355 -31.79 -7.60 -23.65
C ARG A 355 -32.60 -6.40 -24.15
N ASN A 356 -31.95 -5.49 -24.87
CA ASN A 356 -32.62 -4.36 -25.50
C ASN A 356 -33.60 -4.91 -26.54
N THR A 357 -34.88 -5.03 -26.18
CA THR A 357 -35.93 -5.45 -27.09
C THR A 357 -36.07 -4.36 -28.15
N LEU A 358 -35.88 -4.73 -29.42
CA LEU A 358 -36.01 -3.77 -30.51
C LEU A 358 -37.39 -3.12 -30.42
N THR A 359 -37.41 -1.79 -30.38
CA THR A 359 -38.68 -1.06 -30.42
C THR A 359 -39.46 -1.44 -31.69
N PRO A 360 -40.81 -1.33 -31.70
CA PRO A 360 -41.61 -1.64 -32.88
C PRO A 360 -41.13 -0.95 -34.16
N ASN A 361 -40.62 0.29 -34.04
CA ASN A 361 -40.02 1.04 -35.15
C ASN A 361 -38.68 0.48 -35.62
N GLN A 362 -37.79 0.06 -34.70
CA GLN A 362 -36.53 -0.59 -35.06
C GLN A 362 -36.76 -1.96 -35.70
N MET A 363 -37.75 -2.73 -35.24
CA MET A 363 -38.16 -3.97 -35.88
C MET A 363 -38.69 -3.73 -37.31
N ARG A 364 -39.52 -2.71 -37.52
CA ARG A 364 -40.00 -2.31 -38.86
C ARG A 364 -38.85 -1.89 -39.78
N LYS A 365 -37.90 -1.10 -39.28
CA LYS A 365 -36.70 -0.67 -40.04
C LYS A 365 -35.83 -1.86 -40.44
N ARG A 366 -35.57 -2.80 -39.52
CA ARG A 366 -34.83 -4.03 -39.79
C ARG A 366 -35.54 -4.93 -40.81
N LYS A 367 -36.86 -5.10 -40.69
CA LYS A 367 -37.66 -5.86 -41.67
C LYS A 367 -37.61 -5.24 -43.07
N ARG A 368 -37.67 -3.90 -43.19
CA ARG A 368 -37.53 -3.18 -44.47
C ARG A 368 -36.15 -3.40 -45.10
N LEU A 369 -35.08 -3.28 -44.31
CA LEU A 369 -33.71 -3.53 -44.75
C LEU A 369 -33.50 -4.96 -45.25
N ILE A 370 -33.97 -5.96 -44.50
CA ILE A 370 -33.88 -7.38 -44.90
C ILE A 370 -34.66 -7.64 -46.19
N LYS A 371 -35.85 -7.03 -46.34
CA LYS A 371 -36.65 -7.16 -47.57
C LYS A 371 -35.92 -6.56 -48.78
N HIS A 372 -35.21 -5.46 -48.60
CA HIS A 372 -34.45 -4.81 -49.66
C HIS A 372 -33.22 -5.63 -50.08
N ILE A 373 -32.51 -6.22 -49.12
CA ILE A 373 -31.34 -7.09 -49.38
C ILE A 373 -31.77 -8.39 -50.08
N LYS A 374 -32.90 -8.99 -49.66
CA LYS A 374 -33.48 -10.19 -50.31
C LYS A 374 -34.03 -9.95 -51.72
N LYS A 375 -34.25 -8.69 -52.11
CA LYS A 375 -34.72 -8.31 -53.45
C LYS A 375 -33.56 -7.93 -54.38
N SER A 376 -32.36 -7.78 -53.82
CA SER A 376 -31.12 -7.40 -54.51
C SER A 376 -30.15 -8.58 -54.70
N LYS A 377 -30.41 -9.71 -54.03
CA LYS A 377 -29.93 -11.05 -54.41
C LYS A 377 -31.04 -11.69 -55.23
#